data_AF-A0A328RPH0-F1
#
_entry.id   AF-A0A328RPH0-F1
#
_cell.length_a   1.000
_cell.length_b   1.000
_cell.length_c   1.000
_cell.angle_alpha   90.00
_cell.angle_beta   90.00
_cell.angle_gamma   90.00
#
_symmetry.space_group_name_H-M   'P 1'
#
loop_
_entity.id
_entity.type
_entity.pdbx_description
1 polymer ?
#
loop_
_entity_poly.entity_id
_entity_poly.type
_entity_poly.pdbx_seq_one_letter_code
_entity_poly.pdbx_strand_id
1 'polypeptide(L)'
;MNNKHPHINAINNLDDIGSLIDIIEKSKNSYVKDNLSIHLHDRQLTLLRDIKKHNKPHHKKIRISKYKKLMENPETQPEHYELHKKLFLKHYQKLESKGLITLDTHPENGLPYDMAFTQKGLDILDEISKLEKEWEEKILENVDDKEELLKLLRIVAVNSLDISYEIQKKLRGVY
;
A
#
# COMPACT_ATOMS: atom_id res chain seq x y z
N MET A 1 22.43 -25.47 -0.89
CA MET A 1 23.71 -24.78 -1.19
C MET A 1 24.04 -23.84 -0.03
N ASN A 2 25.21 -23.99 0.57
CA ASN A 2 25.67 -23.22 1.73
C ASN A 2 26.02 -21.79 1.30
N ASN A 3 25.05 -20.87 1.33
CA ASN A 3 25.33 -19.46 1.08
C ASN A 3 26.03 -18.89 2.32
N LYS A 4 27.36 -18.79 2.30
CA LYS A 4 28.15 -17.94 3.20
C LYS A 4 27.95 -16.46 2.83
N HIS A 5 26.70 -16.01 2.72
CA HIS A 5 26.42 -14.61 2.47
C HIS A 5 26.47 -13.87 3.80
N PRO A 6 27.27 -12.79 3.95
CA PRO A 6 27.42 -12.05 5.22
C PRO A 6 26.07 -11.64 5.85
N HIS A 7 25.07 -11.39 5.01
CA HIS A 7 23.74 -11.00 5.44
C HIS A 7 22.94 -12.14 6.09
N ILE A 8 23.24 -13.41 5.82
CA ILE A 8 22.55 -14.54 6.48
C ILE A 8 22.93 -14.60 7.96
N ASN A 9 24.21 -14.42 8.27
CA ASN A 9 24.66 -14.34 9.66
C ASN A 9 24.07 -13.10 10.36
N ALA A 10 23.95 -11.97 9.66
CA ALA A 10 23.31 -10.79 10.21
C ALA A 10 21.82 -11.04 10.53
N ILE A 11 21.08 -11.70 9.62
CA ILE A 11 19.66 -12.04 9.81
C ILE A 11 19.48 -13.01 10.98
N ASN A 12 20.32 -14.03 11.08
CA ASN A 12 20.25 -15.02 12.16
C ASN A 12 20.51 -14.42 13.55
N ASN A 13 21.12 -13.22 13.62
CA ASN A 13 21.40 -12.51 14.84
C ASN A 13 20.42 -11.36 15.12
N LEU A 14 19.39 -11.15 14.27
CA LEU A 14 18.34 -10.18 14.54
C LEU A 14 17.42 -10.73 15.63
N ASP A 15 17.23 -9.96 16.70
CA ASP A 15 16.35 -10.27 17.83
C ASP A 15 15.04 -9.44 17.80
N ASP A 16 14.90 -8.54 16.83
CA ASP A 16 13.73 -7.68 16.68
C ASP A 16 12.86 -8.05 15.47
N ILE A 17 11.54 -8.04 15.69
CA ILE A 17 10.57 -8.39 14.65
C ILE A 17 10.47 -7.33 13.54
N GLY A 18 10.81 -6.07 13.83
CA GLY A 18 10.69 -4.96 12.88
C GLY A 18 11.63 -5.12 11.69
N SER A 19 12.91 -5.39 11.98
CA SER A 19 13.94 -5.66 10.97
C SER A 19 13.59 -6.86 10.10
N LEU A 20 13.05 -7.93 10.69
CA LEU A 20 12.62 -9.12 9.94
C LEU A 20 11.46 -8.79 8.98
N ILE A 21 10.45 -8.06 9.45
CA ILE A 21 9.32 -7.61 8.61
C ILE A 21 9.83 -6.75 7.44
N ASP A 22 10.73 -5.81 7.71
CA ASP A 22 11.31 -4.93 6.69
C ASP A 22 12.04 -5.72 5.60
N ILE A 23 12.83 -6.73 5.97
CA ILE A 23 13.56 -7.58 5.02
C ILE A 23 12.59 -8.37 4.16
N ILE A 24 11.56 -8.97 4.76
CA ILE A 24 10.53 -9.73 4.07
C ILE A 24 9.75 -8.82 3.09
N GLU A 25 9.35 -7.63 3.52
CA GLU A 25 8.63 -6.67 2.67
C GLU A 25 9.49 -6.18 1.50
N LYS A 26 10.76 -5.86 1.74
CA LYS A 26 11.70 -5.45 0.68
C LYS A 26 11.94 -6.57 -0.33
N SER A 27 12.05 -7.82 0.15
CA SER A 27 12.18 -9.00 -0.72
C SER A 27 10.97 -9.14 -1.64
N LYS A 28 9.74 -9.08 -1.08
CA LYS A 28 8.50 -9.12 -1.86
C LYS A 28 8.45 -8.05 -2.94
N ASN A 29 8.67 -6.79 -2.55
CA ASN A 29 8.59 -5.67 -3.48
C ASN A 29 9.67 -5.76 -4.57
N SER A 30 10.87 -6.26 -4.24
CA SER A 30 11.94 -6.47 -5.22
C SER A 30 11.57 -7.56 -6.23
N TYR A 31 11.06 -8.71 -5.75
CA TYR A 31 10.61 -9.80 -6.62
C TYR A 31 9.51 -9.34 -7.56
N VAL A 32 8.46 -8.68 -7.04
CA VAL A 32 7.37 -8.16 -7.87
C VAL A 32 7.89 -7.21 -8.94
N LYS A 33 8.76 -6.25 -8.58
CA LYS A 33 9.29 -5.26 -9.54
C LYS A 33 10.13 -5.87 -10.65
N ASP A 34 10.93 -6.85 -10.32
CA ASP A 34 11.85 -7.50 -11.26
C ASP A 34 11.09 -8.39 -12.27
N ASN A 35 9.93 -8.92 -11.86
CA ASN A 35 9.15 -9.87 -12.66
C ASN A 35 7.88 -9.28 -13.29
N LEU A 36 7.55 -8.02 -13.01
CA LEU A 36 6.37 -7.37 -13.58
C LEU A 36 6.59 -7.06 -15.07
N SER A 37 5.57 -7.29 -15.89
CA SER A 37 5.55 -7.00 -17.33
C SER A 37 5.82 -5.54 -17.69
N ILE A 38 5.73 -4.63 -16.71
CA ILE A 38 6.00 -3.21 -16.88
C ILE A 38 6.91 -2.68 -15.77
N HIS A 39 7.74 -1.70 -16.12
CA HIS A 39 8.54 -0.99 -15.12
C HIS A 39 7.67 -0.05 -14.26
N LEU A 40 7.66 -0.28 -12.94
CA LEU A 40 7.05 0.59 -11.93
C LEU A 40 8.04 0.86 -10.80
N HIS A 41 8.14 2.13 -10.39
CA HIS A 41 8.86 2.52 -9.17
C HIS A 41 8.04 2.15 -7.92
N ASP A 42 8.69 2.05 -6.75
CA ASP A 42 8.03 1.67 -5.49
C ASP A 42 6.83 2.57 -5.17
N ARG A 43 7.00 3.88 -5.35
CA ARG A 43 5.92 4.85 -5.16
C ARG A 43 4.72 4.58 -6.09
N GLN A 44 4.95 4.10 -7.30
CA GLN A 44 3.86 3.78 -8.24
C GLN A 44 3.12 2.53 -7.80
N LEU A 45 3.82 1.49 -7.32
CA LEU A 45 3.19 0.31 -6.73
C LEU A 45 2.36 0.67 -5.50
N THR A 46 2.88 1.49 -4.60
CA THR A 46 2.13 2.00 -3.45
C THR A 46 0.86 2.73 -3.89
N LEU A 47 0.96 3.61 -4.89
CA LEU A 47 -0.19 4.35 -5.39
C LEU A 47 -1.25 3.45 -6.03
N LEU A 48 -0.87 2.40 -6.76
CA LEU A 48 -1.84 1.43 -7.28
C LEU A 48 -2.59 0.73 -6.14
N ARG A 49 -1.90 0.32 -5.08
CA ARG A 49 -2.53 -0.26 -3.87
C ARG A 49 -3.47 0.74 -3.19
N ASP A 50 -3.08 2.01 -3.09
CA ASP A 50 -3.91 3.09 -2.52
C ASP A 50 -5.15 3.35 -3.36
N ILE A 51 -5.05 3.38 -4.69
CA ILE A 51 -6.21 3.57 -5.58
C ILE A 51 -7.18 2.39 -5.43
N LYS A 52 -6.67 1.14 -5.39
CA LYS A 52 -7.49 -0.06 -5.11
C LYS A 52 -8.23 0.06 -3.79
N LYS A 53 -7.57 0.58 -2.74
CA LYS A 53 -8.20 0.86 -1.45
C LYS A 53 -9.25 1.98 -1.57
N HIS A 54 -8.94 3.09 -2.21
CA HIS A 54 -9.80 4.27 -2.30
C HIS A 54 -11.04 4.07 -3.18
N ASN A 55 -10.97 3.16 -4.16
CA ASN A 55 -12.09 2.83 -5.03
C ASN A 55 -13.14 1.93 -4.35
N LYS A 56 -12.83 1.35 -3.18
CA LYS A 56 -13.84 0.64 -2.38
C LYS A 56 -14.97 1.60 -1.99
N PRO A 57 -16.26 1.23 -2.17
CA PRO A 57 -17.38 2.14 -1.95
C PRO A 57 -17.39 2.83 -0.58
N HIS A 58 -17.09 2.09 0.49
CA HIS A 58 -17.00 2.62 1.84
C HIS A 58 -15.90 3.68 1.98
N HIS A 59 -14.70 3.44 1.42
CA HIS A 59 -13.59 4.40 1.48
C HIS A 59 -13.86 5.64 0.64
N LYS A 60 -14.50 5.48 -0.53
CA LYS A 60 -14.90 6.60 -1.37
C LYS A 60 -15.88 7.54 -0.64
N LYS A 61 -16.90 6.97 0.02
CA LYS A 61 -17.85 7.75 0.85
C LYS A 61 -17.13 8.51 1.97
N ILE A 62 -16.19 7.88 2.66
CA ILE A 62 -15.39 8.54 3.71
C ILE A 62 -14.56 9.70 3.13
N ARG A 63 -13.89 9.51 1.98
CA ARG A 63 -13.10 10.56 1.32
C ARG A 63 -13.96 11.78 1.00
N ILE A 64 -15.13 11.56 0.38
CA ILE A 64 -16.07 12.63 0.02
C ILE A 64 -16.51 13.38 1.28
N SER A 65 -16.94 12.66 2.32
CA SER A 65 -17.40 13.26 3.58
C SER A 65 -16.30 14.08 4.26
N LYS A 66 -15.07 13.56 4.33
CA LYS A 66 -13.93 14.28 4.91
C LYS A 66 -13.59 15.53 4.12
N TYR A 67 -13.58 15.45 2.79
CA TYR A 67 -13.29 16.61 1.95
C TYR A 67 -14.37 17.69 2.07
N LYS A 68 -15.65 17.30 2.05
CA LYS A 68 -16.76 18.23 2.28
C LYS A 68 -16.62 18.99 3.60
N LYS A 69 -16.33 18.29 4.70
CA LYS A 69 -16.10 18.91 6.02
C LYS A 69 -14.91 19.88 6.03
N LEU A 70 -13.84 19.57 5.29
CA LEU A 70 -12.69 20.46 5.14
C LEU A 70 -13.07 21.75 4.40
N MET A 71 -13.92 21.64 3.38
CA MET A 71 -14.36 22.80 2.58
C MET A 71 -15.42 23.66 3.26
N GLU A 72 -16.21 23.08 4.15
CA GLU A 72 -17.14 23.82 5.01
C GLU A 72 -16.41 24.62 6.12
N ASN A 73 -15.13 24.31 6.40
CA ASN A 73 -14.34 24.99 7.43
C ASN A 73 -12.98 25.46 6.86
N PRO A 74 -12.94 26.51 6.01
CA PRO A 74 -11.72 26.94 5.32
C PRO A 74 -10.56 27.31 6.26
N GLU A 75 -10.85 27.78 7.46
CA GLU A 75 -9.84 28.08 8.50
C GLU A 75 -9.06 26.83 8.95
N THR A 76 -9.61 25.63 8.73
CA THR A 76 -8.96 24.35 9.01
C THR A 76 -8.19 23.78 7.82
N GLN A 77 -8.19 24.48 6.68
CA GLN A 77 -7.44 24.06 5.51
C GLN A 77 -5.93 24.16 5.79
N PRO A 78 -5.15 23.09 5.57
CA PRO A 78 -3.70 23.15 5.75
C PRO A 78 -3.08 24.22 4.85
N GLU A 79 -2.11 24.98 5.38
CA GLU A 79 -1.41 26.10 4.71
C GLU A 79 -0.88 25.73 3.31
N HIS A 80 -0.50 24.46 3.11
CA HIS A 80 0.07 23.98 1.86
C HIS A 80 -0.84 23.03 1.08
N TYR A 81 -2.15 23.06 1.34
CA TYR A 81 -3.11 22.14 0.72
C TYR A 81 -3.00 22.10 -0.82
N GLU A 82 -3.03 23.25 -1.49
CA GLU A 82 -2.97 23.33 -2.96
C GLU A 82 -1.62 22.85 -3.53
N LEU A 83 -0.53 23.13 -2.81
CA LEU A 83 0.80 22.63 -3.19
C LEU A 83 0.83 21.10 -3.11
N HIS A 84 0.36 20.52 -1.99
CA HIS A 84 0.29 19.08 -1.82
C HIS A 84 -0.64 18.44 -2.86
N LYS A 85 -1.82 19.02 -3.13
CA LYS A 85 -2.73 18.55 -4.18
C LYS A 85 -2.02 18.47 -5.53
N LYS A 86 -1.29 19.52 -5.95
CA LYS A 86 -0.52 19.53 -7.20
C LYS A 86 0.55 18.43 -7.22
N LEU A 87 1.27 18.21 -6.12
CA LEU A 87 2.28 17.15 -6.02
C LEU A 87 1.65 15.76 -6.12
N PHE A 88 0.53 15.51 -5.44
CA PHE A 88 -0.20 14.25 -5.54
C PHE A 88 -0.70 13.99 -6.97
N LEU A 89 -1.31 14.99 -7.62
CA LEU A 89 -1.78 14.88 -9.01
C LEU A 89 -0.65 14.51 -9.98
N LYS A 90 0.55 15.10 -9.84
CA LYS A 90 1.72 14.75 -10.65
C LYS A 90 2.09 13.27 -10.54
N HIS A 91 1.90 12.66 -9.37
CA HIS A 91 2.17 11.23 -9.22
C HIS A 91 1.12 10.36 -9.91
N TYR A 92 -0.16 10.74 -9.83
CA TYR A 92 -1.24 10.02 -10.51
C TYR A 92 -1.18 10.17 -12.03
N GLN A 93 -0.81 11.34 -12.55
CA GLN A 93 -0.56 11.58 -13.98
C GLN A 93 0.51 10.64 -14.56
N LYS A 94 1.51 10.23 -13.76
CA LYS A 94 2.51 9.23 -14.20
C LYS A 94 1.94 7.81 -14.33
N LEU A 95 0.87 7.49 -13.59
CA LEU A 95 0.15 6.21 -13.73
C LEU A 95 -0.81 6.27 -14.92
N GLU A 96 -1.47 7.40 -15.10
CA GLU A 96 -2.33 7.68 -16.25
C GLU A 96 -1.55 7.64 -17.56
N SER A 97 -0.35 8.24 -17.62
CA SER A 97 0.50 8.20 -18.82
C SER A 97 0.99 6.79 -19.18
N LYS A 98 1.02 5.87 -18.21
CA LYS A 98 1.26 4.43 -18.43
C LYS A 98 0.00 3.67 -18.87
N GLY A 99 -1.15 4.34 -18.92
CA GLY A 99 -2.46 3.79 -19.26
C GLY A 99 -3.05 2.90 -18.16
N LEU A 100 -2.63 3.05 -16.90
CA LEU A 100 -3.06 2.18 -15.79
C LEU A 100 -4.31 2.70 -15.09
N ILE A 101 -4.54 4.00 -15.13
CA ILE A 101 -5.69 4.66 -14.54
C ILE A 101 -6.23 5.73 -15.47
N THR A 102 -7.46 6.14 -15.24
CA THR A 102 -8.01 7.42 -15.70
C THR A 102 -8.09 8.37 -14.51
N LEU A 103 -7.61 9.60 -14.68
CA LEU A 103 -7.66 10.64 -13.68
C LEU A 103 -8.73 11.68 -14.07
N ASP A 104 -9.72 11.86 -13.20
CA ASP A 104 -10.69 12.93 -13.31
C ASP A 104 -10.31 14.05 -12.33
N THR A 105 -9.95 15.22 -12.84
CA THR A 105 -9.59 16.38 -12.01
C THR A 105 -10.79 17.23 -11.59
N HIS A 106 -11.98 16.94 -12.13
CA HIS A 106 -13.23 17.65 -11.83
C HIS A 106 -14.41 16.68 -11.65
N PRO A 107 -14.32 15.72 -10.71
CA PRO A 107 -15.35 14.70 -10.55
C PRO A 107 -16.63 15.30 -9.98
N GLU A 108 -17.77 14.83 -10.48
CA GLU A 108 -19.12 15.25 -10.02
C GLU A 108 -19.41 14.88 -8.55
N ASN A 109 -18.58 14.01 -7.95
CA ASN A 109 -18.74 13.59 -6.56
C ASN A 109 -18.22 14.60 -5.52
N GLY A 110 -17.75 15.76 -5.98
CA GLY A 110 -17.29 16.86 -5.14
C GLY A 110 -15.87 16.70 -4.60
N LEU A 111 -15.14 15.64 -4.97
CA LEU A 111 -13.71 15.52 -4.66
C LEU A 111 -12.87 16.48 -5.51
N PRO A 112 -11.68 16.87 -5.04
CA PRO A 112 -10.76 17.70 -5.83
C PRO A 112 -10.15 16.96 -7.02
N TYR A 113 -10.25 15.64 -7.03
CA TYR A 113 -9.91 14.70 -8.10
C TYR A 113 -10.37 13.28 -7.72
N ASP A 114 -10.59 12.43 -8.71
CA ASP A 114 -10.90 11.02 -8.52
C ASP A 114 -10.26 10.15 -9.61
N MET A 115 -10.20 8.83 -9.36
CA MET A 115 -9.47 7.92 -10.23
C MET A 115 -10.21 6.60 -10.41
N ALA A 116 -10.07 6.00 -11.58
CA ALA A 116 -10.52 4.64 -11.86
C ALA A 116 -9.40 3.85 -12.55
N PHE A 117 -9.37 2.53 -12.36
CA PHE A 117 -8.47 1.68 -13.13
C PHE A 117 -8.97 1.55 -14.56
N THR A 118 -8.04 1.53 -15.51
CA THR A 118 -8.30 1.00 -16.85
C THR A 118 -8.28 -0.52 -16.81
N GLN A 119 -8.67 -1.20 -17.90
CA GLN A 119 -8.50 -2.65 -18.00
C GLN A 119 -7.03 -3.06 -17.81
N LYS A 120 -6.10 -2.38 -18.48
CA LYS A 120 -4.66 -2.58 -18.30
C LYS A 120 -4.23 -2.42 -16.84
N GLY A 121 -4.77 -1.44 -16.12
CA GLY A 121 -4.50 -1.26 -14.69
C GLY A 121 -4.97 -2.43 -13.83
N LEU A 122 -6.14 -3.00 -14.14
CA LEU A 122 -6.65 -4.19 -13.47
C LEU A 122 -5.78 -5.41 -13.79
N ASP A 123 -5.41 -5.61 -15.05
CA ASP A 123 -4.54 -6.72 -15.46
C ASP A 123 -3.18 -6.69 -14.72
N ILE A 124 -2.59 -5.50 -14.56
CA ILE A 124 -1.36 -5.31 -13.78
C ILE A 124 -1.57 -5.60 -12.28
N LEU A 125 -2.73 -5.29 -11.71
CA LEU A 125 -3.04 -5.65 -10.32
C LEU A 125 -3.17 -7.16 -10.13
N ASP A 126 -3.73 -7.86 -11.11
CA ASP A 126 -3.84 -9.31 -11.09
C ASP A 126 -2.46 -9.96 -11.24
N GLU A 127 -1.62 -9.42 -12.12
CA GLU A 127 -0.22 -9.82 -12.27
C GLU A 127 0.58 -9.63 -10.97
N ILE A 128 0.48 -8.47 -10.31
CA ILE A 128 1.10 -8.22 -9.00
C ILE A 128 0.62 -9.27 -8.00
N SER A 129 -0.69 -9.55 -7.95
CA SER A 129 -1.26 -10.52 -6.99
C SER A 129 -0.77 -11.94 -7.24
N LYS A 130 -0.51 -12.30 -8.51
CA LYS A 130 0.08 -13.59 -8.90
C LYS A 130 1.55 -13.65 -8.48
N LEU A 131 2.35 -12.62 -8.78
CA LEU A 131 3.76 -12.55 -8.41
C LEU A 131 3.97 -12.56 -6.89
N GLU A 132 3.08 -11.92 -6.12
CA GLU A 132 3.12 -11.96 -4.65
C GLU A 132 2.91 -13.39 -4.12
N LYS A 133 2.02 -14.19 -4.74
CA LYS A 133 1.81 -15.60 -4.37
C LYS A 133 3.01 -16.48 -4.75
N GLU A 134 3.55 -16.31 -5.96
CA GLU A 134 4.75 -17.04 -6.39
C GLU A 134 5.95 -16.76 -5.48
N TRP A 135 6.10 -15.50 -5.06
CA TRP A 135 7.11 -15.12 -4.08
C TRP A 135 6.87 -15.79 -2.72
N GLU A 136 5.63 -15.79 -2.23
CA GLU A 136 5.25 -16.45 -0.98
C GLU A 136 5.59 -17.94 -1.00
N GLU A 137 5.26 -18.64 -2.09
CA GLU A 137 5.61 -20.05 -2.27
C GLU A 137 7.12 -20.30 -2.18
N LYS A 138 7.93 -19.43 -2.79
CA LYS A 138 9.40 -19.53 -2.76
C LYS A 138 9.97 -19.31 -1.36
N ILE A 139 9.51 -18.30 -0.64
CA ILE A 139 10.06 -18.01 0.70
C ILE A 139 9.60 -19.01 1.76
N LEU A 140 8.48 -19.71 1.52
CA LEU A 140 7.96 -20.74 2.41
C LEU A 140 8.46 -22.15 2.06
N GLU A 141 9.19 -22.36 0.96
CA GLU A 141 9.61 -23.69 0.48
C GLU A 141 10.26 -24.55 1.57
N ASN A 142 11.10 -23.95 2.42
CA ASN A 142 11.87 -24.63 3.46
C ASN A 142 11.37 -24.32 4.89
N VAL A 143 10.10 -23.92 5.04
CA VAL A 143 9.48 -23.76 6.35
C VAL A 143 8.82 -25.07 6.74
N ASP A 144 9.32 -25.69 7.83
CA ASP A 144 8.88 -27.00 8.30
C ASP A 144 7.38 -27.04 8.68
N ASP A 145 6.92 -26.02 9.42
CA ASP A 145 5.51 -25.88 9.83
C ASP A 145 4.95 -24.53 9.36
N LYS A 146 4.42 -24.55 8.13
CA LYS A 146 3.80 -23.37 7.50
C LYS A 146 2.54 -22.91 8.24
N GLU A 147 1.76 -23.85 8.77
CA GLU A 147 0.50 -23.52 9.42
C GLU A 147 0.74 -22.80 10.75
N GLU A 148 1.69 -23.27 11.55
CA GLU A 148 2.05 -22.60 12.81
C GLU A 148 2.68 -21.23 12.56
N LEU A 149 3.56 -21.10 11.55
CA LEU A 149 4.10 -19.78 11.17
C LEU A 149 2.99 -18.79 10.83
N LEU A 150 2.04 -19.19 9.96
CA LEU A 150 0.92 -18.33 9.58
C LEU A 150 0.02 -18.00 10.77
N LYS A 151 -0.19 -18.94 11.70
CA LYS A 151 -0.95 -18.70 12.93
C LYS A 151 -0.26 -17.65 13.80
N LEU A 152 1.05 -17.76 14.03
CA LEU A 152 1.81 -16.79 14.81
C LEU A 152 1.80 -15.41 14.14
N LEU A 153 2.01 -15.34 12.82
CA LEU A 153 1.96 -14.07 12.07
C LEU A 153 0.57 -13.41 12.12
N ARG A 154 -0.52 -14.19 12.10
CA ARG A 154 -1.88 -13.65 12.27
C ARG A 154 -2.06 -13.02 13.65
N ILE A 155 -1.56 -13.65 14.72
CA ILE A 155 -1.62 -13.10 16.08
C ILE A 155 -0.87 -11.76 16.13
N VAL A 156 0.36 -11.72 15.61
CA VAL A 156 1.15 -10.48 15.55
C VAL A 156 0.44 -9.39 14.74
N ALA A 157 -0.16 -9.74 13.60
CA ALA A 157 -0.87 -8.79 12.74
C ALA A 157 -2.13 -8.21 13.42
N VAL A 158 -2.91 -9.02 14.14
CA VAL A 158 -4.07 -8.56 14.90
C VAL A 158 -3.63 -7.62 16.03
N ASN A 159 -2.62 -8.00 16.81
CA ASN A 159 -2.09 -7.16 17.89
C ASN A 159 -1.58 -5.81 17.36
N SER A 160 -0.94 -5.79 16.18
CA SER A 160 -0.49 -4.57 15.51
C SER A 160 -1.66 -3.68 15.05
N LEU A 161 -2.74 -4.29 14.57
CA LEU A 161 -3.95 -3.59 14.15
C LEU A 161 -4.62 -2.89 15.34
N ASP A 162 -4.70 -3.55 16.49
CA ASP A 162 -5.31 -2.99 17.70
C ASP A 162 -4.58 -1.74 18.18
N ILE A 163 -3.23 -1.77 18.20
CA ILE A 163 -2.40 -0.59 18.50
C ILE A 163 -2.76 0.57 17.55
N SER A 164 -2.85 0.28 16.26
CA SER A 164 -3.18 1.29 15.25
C SER A 164 -4.60 1.84 15.42
N TYR A 165 -5.55 1.00 15.79
CA TYR A 165 -6.94 1.37 16.04
C TYR A 165 -7.06 2.30 17.25
N GLU A 166 -6.40 1.97 18.36
CA GLU A 166 -6.38 2.80 19.57
C GLU A 166 -5.79 4.18 19.32
N ILE A 167 -4.70 4.27 18.55
CA ILE A 167 -4.12 5.54 18.13
C ILE A 167 -5.14 6.36 17.30
N GLN A 168 -5.83 5.72 16.35
CA GLN A 168 -6.85 6.40 15.55
C GLN A 168 -8.05 6.86 16.39
N LYS A 169 -8.46 6.10 17.41
CA LYS A 169 -9.56 6.46 18.32
C LYS A 169 -9.21 7.71 19.12
N LYS A 170 -7.99 7.76 19.70
CA LYS A 170 -7.46 8.93 20.40
C LYS A 170 -7.43 10.18 19.52
N LEU A 171 -6.95 10.05 18.27
CA LEU A 171 -6.90 11.17 17.32
C LEU A 171 -8.29 11.70 16.91
N ARG A 172 -9.35 10.90 17.06
CA ARG A 172 -10.73 11.31 16.75
C ARG A 172 -11.48 11.91 17.95
N GLY A 173 -10.87 11.95 19.14
CA GLY A 173 -11.50 12.47 20.36
C GLY A 173 -12.70 11.66 20.86
N VAL A 174 -12.82 10.40 20.42
CA VAL A 174 -13.88 9.49 20.89
C VAL A 174 -13.32 8.75 22.10
N TYR A 175 -13.63 9.19 23.31
CA TYR A 175 -13.38 8.41 24.53
C TYR A 175 -14.57 7.51 24.79
#